data_AF-A0A356WW46-F1
#
_entry.id   AF-A0A356WW46-F1
#
_cell.length_a   1.000
_cell.length_b   1.000
_cell.length_c   1.000
_cell.angle_alpha   90.00
_cell.angle_beta   90.00
_cell.angle_gamma   90.00
#
_symmetry.space_group_name_H-M   'P 1'
#
loop_
_entity.id
_entity.type
_entity.pdbx_description
1 polymer ?
#
loop_
_entity_poly.entity_id
_entity_poly.type
_entity_poly.pdbx_seq_one_letter_code
_entity_poly.pdbx_strand_id
1 'polypeptide(L)' 'GNFYINDKPTGAVVDQQPFGGGRASGTNDKAGSVFNLLRWVSPQTIKETFVPATDYMYPNFLNE' A
#
# COMPACT_ATOMS: atom_id res chain seq x y z
N GLY A 1 -7.10 17.23 -5.64
CA GLY A 1 -5.94 16.54 -5.04
C GLY A 1 -4.76 16.43 -5.99
N ASN A 2 -4.84 17.07 -7.16
CA ASN A 2 -3.75 17.21 -8.11
C ASN A 2 -3.48 18.71 -8.23
N PHE A 3 -2.20 19.09 -8.24
CA PHE A 3 -1.76 20.49 -8.28
C PHE A 3 -0.91 20.68 -9.53
N TYR A 4 -1.14 21.78 -10.23
CA TYR A 4 -0.51 22.10 -11.51
C TYR A 4 0.11 23.49 -11.40
N ILE A 5 1.31 23.67 -11.94
CA ILE A 5 2.03 24.94 -11.94
C ILE A 5 2.10 25.43 -13.39
N ASN A 6 1.57 26.64 -13.65
CA ASN A 6 1.54 27.27 -14.99
C ASN A 6 0.90 26.42 -16.10
N ASP A 7 0.01 25.49 -15.75
CA ASP A 7 -0.74 24.66 -16.69
C ASP A 7 -2.20 24.54 -16.25
N LYS A 8 -3.08 24.18 -17.18
CA LYS A 8 -4.50 23.93 -16.88
C LYS A 8 -4.65 22.76 -15.90
N PRO A 9 -5.60 22.80 -14.95
CA PRO A 9 -5.75 21.77 -13.92
C PRO A 9 -6.52 20.53 -14.40
N THR A 10 -6.48 20.22 -15.70
CA THR A 10 -7.25 19.17 -16.37
C THR A 10 -6.35 18.38 -17.32
N GLY A 11 -6.81 17.20 -17.76
CA GLY A 11 -6.07 16.38 -18.73
C GLY A 11 -4.96 15.54 -18.10
N ALA A 12 -5.20 14.97 -16.93
CA ALA A 12 -4.30 13.97 -16.34
C ALA A 12 -4.12 12.78 -17.31
N VAL A 13 -2.86 12.42 -17.57
CA VAL A 13 -2.50 11.28 -18.41
C VAL A 13 -2.22 10.06 -17.53
N VAL A 14 -2.71 8.89 -17.96
CA VAL A 14 -2.48 7.61 -17.26
C VAL A 14 -0.97 7.40 -17.07
N ASP A 15 -0.59 6.95 -15.88
CA ASP A 15 0.81 6.70 -15.46
C ASP A 15 1.72 7.94 -15.35
N GLN A 16 1.20 9.15 -15.56
CA GLN A 16 1.96 10.39 -15.36
C GLN A 16 1.43 11.24 -14.21
N GLN A 17 0.11 11.45 -14.15
CA GLN A 17 -0.53 12.21 -13.08
C GLN A 17 -1.74 11.44 -12.52
N PRO A 18 -1.55 10.38 -11.71
CA PRO A 18 -2.65 9.63 -11.13
C PRO A 18 -3.73 10.56 -10.55
N PHE A 19 -4.94 10.42 -11.06
CA PHE A 19 -5.99 11.40 -10.82
C PHE A 19 -6.65 11.17 -9.46
N GLY A 20 -6.85 12.23 -8.68
CA GLY A 20 -7.56 12.10 -7.42
C GLY A 20 -7.91 13.40 -6.71
N GLY A 21 -8.87 13.29 -5.80
CA GLY A 21 -9.35 14.37 -4.95
C GLY A 21 -9.67 13.85 -3.56
N GLY A 22 -9.43 14.71 -2.56
CA GLY A 22 -9.87 14.47 -1.17
C GLY A 22 -10.94 15.48 -0.76
N ARG A 23 -11.23 15.58 0.54
CA ARG A 23 -12.37 16.37 1.07
C ARG A 23 -13.69 15.85 0.46
N ALA A 24 -14.60 16.73 0.07
CA ALA A 24 -15.88 16.35 -0.54
C ALA A 24 -15.75 15.71 -1.95
N SER A 25 -14.56 15.66 -2.55
CA SER A 25 -14.34 15.08 -3.88
C SER A 25 -14.13 13.57 -3.89
N GLY A 26 -14.11 12.91 -2.72
CA GLY A 26 -14.00 11.45 -2.60
C GLY A 26 -12.77 10.97 -1.82
N THR A 27 -12.40 9.70 -2.06
CA THR A 27 -11.45 8.90 -1.27
C THR A 27 -9.98 9.03 -1.68
N ASN A 28 -9.71 9.67 -2.83
CA ASN A 28 -8.35 9.84 -3.35
C ASN A 28 -7.59 8.52 -3.60
N ASP A 29 -8.26 7.47 -4.09
CA ASP A 29 -7.64 6.16 -4.39
C ASP A 29 -6.65 6.18 -5.58
N LYS A 30 -6.46 7.36 -6.20
CA LYS A 30 -5.49 7.62 -7.29
C LYS A 30 -5.65 6.67 -8.48
N ALA A 31 -6.83 6.66 -9.09
CA ALA A 31 -7.09 5.93 -10.33
C ALA A 31 -6.07 6.32 -11.42
N GLY A 32 -5.59 5.32 -12.16
CA GLY A 32 -4.43 5.45 -13.05
C GLY A 32 -3.08 5.14 -12.40
N SER A 33 -3.06 4.70 -11.12
CA SER A 33 -1.88 4.12 -10.45
C SER A 33 -2.18 2.74 -9.88
N VAL A 34 -1.13 2.04 -9.45
CA VAL A 34 -1.23 0.73 -8.78
C VAL A 34 -2.02 0.77 -7.48
N PHE A 35 -2.10 1.93 -6.81
CA PHE A 35 -2.80 2.06 -5.53
C PHE A 35 -4.31 1.84 -5.67
N ASN A 36 -4.90 2.21 -6.81
CA ASN A 36 -6.31 1.94 -7.08
C ASN A 36 -6.56 0.43 -7.25
N LEU A 37 -5.61 -0.31 -7.79
CA LEU A 37 -5.71 -1.78 -7.92
C LEU A 37 -5.71 -2.44 -6.55
N LEU A 38 -4.94 -1.91 -5.60
CA LEU A 38 -4.89 -2.42 -4.23
C LEU A 38 -6.23 -2.31 -3.48
N ARG A 39 -7.17 -1.47 -3.95
CA ARG A 39 -8.53 -1.40 -3.37
C ARG A 39 -9.38 -2.62 -3.68
N TRP A 40 -9.04 -3.37 -4.71
CA TRP A 40 -9.82 -4.50 -5.23
C TRP A 40 -9.22 -5.87 -4.90
N VAL A 41 -8.16 -5.89 -4.08
CA VAL A 41 -7.50 -7.11 -3.63
C VAL A 41 -7.47 -7.14 -2.11
N SER A 42 -7.44 -8.35 -1.56
CA SER A 42 -7.19 -8.59 -0.14
C SER A 42 -5.88 -9.38 -0.02
N PRO A 43 -4.73 -8.71 0.17
CA PRO A 43 -3.43 -9.38 0.18
C PRO A 43 -3.34 -10.41 1.31
N GLN A 44 -2.81 -11.59 1.01
CA GLN A 44 -2.47 -12.62 2.00
C GLN A 44 -0.96 -12.84 2.00
N THR A 45 -0.36 -12.93 3.19
CA THR A 45 1.02 -13.38 3.36
C THR A 45 1.03 -14.82 3.86
N ILE A 46 1.96 -15.63 3.35
CA ILE A 46 2.11 -17.03 3.72
C ILE A 46 3.57 -17.23 4.12
N LYS A 47 3.79 -17.83 5.29
CA LYS A 47 5.11 -18.21 5.80
C LYS A 47 5.15 -19.72 6.01
N GLU A 48 6.15 -20.36 5.44
CA GLU A 48 6.51 -21.74 5.74
C GLU A 48 7.84 -21.74 6.51
N THR A 49 7.93 -22.55 7.57
CA THR A 49 9.17 -22.74 8.32
C THR A 49 9.54 -24.22 8.22
N PHE A 50 10.60 -24.54 7.47
CA PHE A 50 10.97 -25.94 7.21
C PHE A 50 11.46 -26.68 8.47
N VAL A 51 11.99 -25.95 9.45
CA VAL A 51 12.41 -26.50 10.75
C VAL A 51 11.85 -25.59 11.84
N PRO A 52 10.62 -25.83 12.34
CA PRO A 52 10.02 -25.01 13.39
C PRO A 52 10.72 -25.23 14.73
N ALA A 53 10.67 -24.22 15.60
CA ALA A 53 11.12 -24.37 16.98
C ALA A 53 10.28 -25.44 17.68
N THR A 54 10.95 -26.36 18.38
CA THR A 54 10.30 -27.44 19.16
C THR A 54 10.17 -27.08 20.65
N ASP A 55 10.82 -26.00 21.08
CA ASP A 55 10.75 -25.45 22.43
C ASP A 55 10.39 -23.95 22.33
N TYR A 56 9.60 -23.46 23.29
CA TYR A 56 9.17 -22.08 23.39
C TYR A 56 10.14 -21.21 24.21
N MET A 57 11.03 -21.82 24.99
CA MET A 57 11.98 -21.11 25.84
C MET A 57 13.05 -20.41 24.99
N TYR A 58 13.28 -19.13 25.30
CA TYR A 58 14.37 -18.36 24.68
C TYR A 58 15.67 -18.50 25.49
N PRO A 59 16.85 -18.45 24.85
CA PRO A 59 18.14 -18.67 25.52
C PRO A 59 18.41 -17.78 26.75
N ASN A 60 17.85 -16.57 26.78
CA ASN A 60 18.02 -15.61 27.87
C ASN A 60 17.18 -15.93 29.14
N PHE A 61 16.36 -16.99 29.12
CA PHE A 61 15.58 -17.45 30.28
C PHE A 61 16.13 -18.74 30.90
N LEU A 62 17.23 -19.27 30.37
CA LEU A 62 17.92 -20.40 30.96
C LEU A 62 18.88 -19.87 32.03
N ASN A 63 18.74 -20.37 33.27
CA ASN A 63 19.76 -20.15 34.30
C ASN A 63 21.02 -20.95 33.90
N GLU A 64 22.21 -20.38 34.13
CA GLU A 64 23.48 -21.12 34.01
C GLU A 64 23.53 -22.34 34.94
#